data_AF-A0AAD8J7L3-F1
#
_entry.id   AF-A0AAD8J7L3-F1
#
_cell.length_a   1.000
_cell.length_b   1.000
_cell.length_c   1.000
_cell.angle_alpha   90.00
_cell.angle_beta   90.00
_cell.angle_gamma   90.00
#
_symmetry.space_group_name_H-M   'P 1'
#
loop_
_entity.id
_entity.type
_entity.pdbx_description
1 polymer ?
#
loop_
_entity_poly.entity_id
_entity_poly.type
_entity_poly.pdbx_seq_one_letter_code
_entity_poly.pdbx_strand_id
1 'polypeptide(L)'
;MHRSLLNGFFKNASGMLRPDGEIHVNHKTSNPYCNWKLEELAGQNSLRLIECVAFKKEDYPGYENKRGSSSRCDQSFPLGNCCTFKFSFSYDALVAQIRKRPQNPFEFRRPLSDGGTLIDETVMSLWSLVTKNLWPKIRAELGVIVPSFWIIDFIGVSSLSGFSLPLILLSPD
;
A
#
# COMPACT_ATOMS: atom_id res chain seq x y z
N MET A 1 13.24 13.88 -4.10
CA MET A 1 13.32 12.79 -5.09
C MET A 1 13.58 11.43 -4.44
N HIS A 2 14.66 11.23 -3.67
CA HIS A 2 15.03 9.90 -3.16
C HIS A 2 14.11 9.30 -2.07
N ARG A 3 13.58 10.11 -1.11
CA ARG A 3 12.61 9.59 -0.11
C ARG A 3 11.30 9.10 -0.77
N SER A 4 10.81 9.81 -1.78
CA SER A 4 9.61 9.43 -2.52
C SER A 4 9.77 8.11 -3.26
N LEU A 5 10.97 7.86 -3.81
CA LEU A 5 11.32 6.58 -4.43
C LEU A 5 11.27 5.44 -3.41
N LEU A 6 11.89 5.61 -2.24
CA LEU A 6 11.83 4.62 -1.17
C LEU A 6 10.41 4.36 -0.69
N ASN A 7 9.60 5.41 -0.53
CA ASN A 7 8.20 5.25 -0.16
C ASN A 7 7.40 4.48 -1.22
N GLY A 8 7.59 4.79 -2.51
CA GLY A 8 6.96 4.06 -3.61
C GLY A 8 7.41 2.60 -3.68
N PHE A 9 8.70 2.35 -3.44
CA PHE A 9 9.24 0.99 -3.32
C PHE A 9 8.56 0.21 -2.19
N PHE A 10 8.50 0.75 -0.97
CA PHE A 10 7.84 0.08 0.15
C PHE A 10 6.36 -0.17 -0.09
N LYS A 11 5.66 0.79 -0.70
CA LYS A 11 4.24 0.66 -1.05
C LYS A 11 3.99 -0.52 -2.00
N ASN A 12 4.84 -0.68 -3.02
CA ASN A 12 4.69 -1.77 -3.98
C ASN A 12 5.16 -3.10 -3.40
N ALA A 13 6.32 -3.11 -2.74
CA ALA A 13 6.93 -4.31 -2.18
C ALA A 13 6.07 -4.92 -1.07
N SER A 14 5.42 -4.11 -0.22
CA SER A 14 4.53 -4.63 0.83
C SER A 14 3.34 -5.41 0.28
N GLY A 15 2.80 -5.03 -0.88
CA GLY A 15 1.74 -5.76 -1.57
C GLY A 15 2.20 -7.05 -2.27
N MET A 16 3.51 -7.25 -2.43
CA MET A 16 4.08 -8.44 -3.08
C MET A 16 4.64 -9.45 -2.07
N LEU A 17 4.63 -9.14 -0.77
CA LEU A 17 5.13 -10.04 0.25
C LEU A 17 4.23 -11.28 0.40
N ARG A 18 4.88 -12.46 0.40
CA ARG A 18 4.26 -13.71 0.86
C ARG A 18 4.20 -13.73 2.40
N PRO A 19 3.43 -14.66 3.01
CA PRO A 19 3.58 -14.96 4.42
C PRO A 19 5.07 -15.17 4.77
N ASP A 20 5.52 -14.55 5.85
CA ASP A 20 6.92 -14.54 6.32
C ASP A 20 7.96 -13.95 5.35
N GLY A 21 7.51 -13.29 4.28
CA GLY A 21 8.39 -12.60 3.35
C GLY A 21 9.04 -11.36 3.96
N GLU A 22 10.26 -11.07 3.53
CA GLU A 22 11.05 -9.93 3.99
C GLU A 22 11.42 -8.99 2.84
N ILE A 23 11.53 -7.70 3.17
CA ILE A 23 12.07 -6.66 2.30
C ILE A 23 13.43 -6.25 2.87
N HIS A 24 14.49 -6.41 2.08
CA HIS A 24 15.85 -6.02 2.48
C HIS A 24 16.26 -4.76 1.73
N VAL A 25 16.71 -3.74 2.47
CA VAL A 25 17.17 -2.48 1.90
C VAL A 25 18.55 -2.15 2.44
N ASN A 26 19.54 -2.12 1.55
CA ASN A 26 20.88 -1.65 1.86
C ASN A 26 20.88 -0.12 1.80
N HIS A 27 21.24 0.53 2.91
CA HIS A 27 21.20 1.99 3.01
C HIS A 27 22.38 2.55 3.79
N LYS A 28 22.86 3.73 3.35
CA LYS A 28 23.90 4.48 4.05
C LYS A 28 23.33 5.07 5.34
N THR A 29 24.03 4.85 6.44
CA THR A 29 23.65 5.36 7.77
C THR A 29 24.38 6.65 8.15
N SER A 30 25.29 7.13 7.29
CA SER A 30 25.95 8.42 7.47
C SER A 30 25.13 9.57 6.88
N ASN A 31 25.41 10.80 7.34
CA ASN A 31 24.85 12.02 6.75
C ASN A 31 25.23 12.13 5.26
N PRO A 32 24.34 12.62 4.38
CA PRO A 32 22.97 13.09 4.62
C PRO A 32 21.89 12.00 4.53
N TYR A 33 22.27 10.74 4.29
CA TYR A 33 21.36 9.65 3.94
C TYR A 33 20.56 9.13 5.14
N CYS A 34 21.11 9.18 6.35
CA CYS A 34 20.38 8.83 7.58
C CYS A 34 19.09 9.64 7.77
N ASN A 35 19.08 10.90 7.31
CA ASN A 35 17.92 11.79 7.41
C ASN A 35 16.73 11.34 6.54
N TRP A 36 16.88 10.28 5.74
CA TRP A 36 15.78 9.73 4.94
C TRP A 36 14.81 8.89 5.78
N LYS A 37 15.18 8.48 7.01
CA LYS A 37 14.32 7.81 7.99
C LYS A 37 13.57 6.61 7.40
N LEU A 38 14.29 5.56 7.00
CA LEU A 38 13.72 4.39 6.35
C LEU A 38 12.61 3.71 7.17
N GLU A 39 12.80 3.59 8.48
CA GLU A 39 11.82 2.97 9.38
C GLU A 39 10.48 3.71 9.40
N GLU A 40 10.50 5.04 9.34
CA GLU A 40 9.30 5.87 9.23
C GLU A 40 8.55 5.60 7.92
N LEU A 41 9.28 5.54 6.80
CA LEU A 41 8.70 5.25 5.48
C LEU A 41 8.15 3.82 5.41
N ALA A 42 8.85 2.85 5.99
CA ALA A 42 8.38 1.47 6.06
C ALA A 42 7.10 1.37 6.92
N GLY A 43 7.08 2.04 8.09
CA GLY A 43 5.92 2.09 8.98
C GLY A 43 4.68 2.72 8.34
N GLN A 44 4.85 3.69 7.42
CA GLN A 44 3.77 4.27 6.61
C GLN A 44 3.18 3.26 5.59
N ASN A 45 3.87 2.16 5.32
CA ASN A 45 3.45 1.13 4.37
C ASN A 45 3.16 -0.22 5.05
N SER A 46 2.77 -0.20 6.34
CA SER A 46 2.44 -1.39 7.13
C SER A 46 3.58 -2.41 7.30
N LEU A 47 4.82 -1.91 7.30
CA LEU A 47 6.01 -2.71 7.52
C LEU A 47 6.63 -2.39 8.88
N ARG A 48 7.24 -3.38 9.52
CA ARG A 48 8.06 -3.20 10.74
C ARG A 48 9.49 -3.60 10.48
N LEU A 49 10.44 -2.92 11.12
CA LEU A 49 11.83 -3.36 11.13
C LEU A 49 11.95 -4.64 11.97
N ILE A 50 12.54 -5.68 11.41
CA ILE A 50 12.88 -6.91 12.13
C ILE A 50 14.34 -6.86 12.56
N GLU A 51 15.22 -6.45 11.64
CA GLU A 51 16.66 -6.51 11.84
C GLU A 51 17.36 -5.37 11.10
N CYS A 52 18.44 -4.87 11.70
CA CYS A 52 19.36 -3.94 11.05
C CYS A 52 20.79 -4.45 11.28
N VAL A 53 21.43 -4.95 10.22
CA VAL A 53 22.78 -5.51 10.28
C VAL A 53 23.75 -4.65 9.51
N ALA A 54 25.01 -4.62 9.94
CA ALA A 54 26.06 -3.93 9.20
C ALA A 54 26.20 -4.55 7.80
N PHE A 55 26.16 -3.71 6.77
CA PHE A 55 26.38 -4.15 5.41
C PHE A 55 27.86 -4.44 5.21
N LYS A 56 28.17 -5.65 4.73
CA LYS A 56 29.52 -6.07 4.34
C LYS A 56 29.54 -6.33 2.85
N LYS A 57 30.47 -5.70 2.14
CA LYS A 57 30.61 -5.90 0.68
C LYS A 57 31.02 -7.34 0.38
N GLU A 58 31.77 -7.94 1.30
CA GLU A 58 32.34 -9.27 1.24
C GLU A 58 31.28 -10.37 1.16
N ASP A 59 30.08 -10.11 1.69
CA ASP A 59 28.94 -11.03 1.65
C ASP A 59 28.32 -11.13 0.24
N TYR A 60 28.74 -10.27 -0.70
CA TYR A 60 28.20 -10.20 -2.07
C TYR A 60 29.33 -10.26 -3.12
N PRO A 61 29.87 -11.46 -3.42
CA PRO A 61 30.90 -11.62 -4.44
C PRO A 61 30.45 -11.06 -5.80
N GLY A 62 31.30 -10.22 -6.42
CA GLY A 62 31.01 -9.57 -7.70
C GLY A 62 30.22 -8.27 -7.61
N TYR A 63 29.76 -7.86 -6.42
CA TYR A 63 29.16 -6.55 -6.23
C TYR A 63 30.22 -5.45 -6.21
N GLU A 64 30.17 -4.55 -7.18
CA GLU A 64 30.99 -3.34 -7.24
C GLU A 64 30.08 -2.10 -7.27
N ASN A 65 30.22 -1.22 -6.28
CA ASN A 65 29.40 -0.02 -6.22
C ASN A 65 29.89 1.02 -7.23
N LYS A 66 28.95 1.56 -8.02
CA LYS A 66 29.21 2.57 -9.06
C LYS A 66 28.35 3.81 -8.86
N ARG A 67 28.80 4.95 -9.37
CA ARG A 67 28.07 6.22 -9.27
C ARG A 67 26.90 6.23 -10.26
N GLY A 68 25.75 6.73 -9.82
CA GLY A 68 24.55 6.71 -10.67
C GLY A 68 24.53 7.73 -11.81
N SER A 69 25.40 8.74 -11.79
CA SER A 69 25.41 9.82 -12.79
C SER A 69 26.76 10.54 -12.84
N SER A 70 26.92 11.43 -13.83
CA SER A 70 28.12 12.23 -14.14
C SER A 70 29.17 11.50 -14.99
N SER A 71 30.21 12.23 -15.41
CA SER A 71 31.39 11.74 -16.15
C SER A 71 32.18 10.66 -15.41
N ARG A 72 31.83 10.41 -14.15
CA ARG A 72 32.42 9.39 -13.27
C ARG A 72 31.45 8.25 -12.94
N CYS A 73 30.37 8.07 -13.72
CA CYS A 73 29.32 7.07 -13.45
C CYS A 73 29.90 5.67 -13.16
N ASP A 74 30.83 5.18 -13.97
CA ASP A 74 31.39 3.83 -13.77
C ASP A 74 32.46 3.74 -12.67
N GLN A 75 32.86 4.85 -12.06
CA GLN A 75 33.85 4.85 -11.00
C GLN A 75 33.22 4.46 -9.66
N SER A 76 33.99 3.72 -8.87
CA SER A 76 33.61 3.40 -7.50
C SER A 76 33.68 4.62 -6.57
N PHE A 77 33.12 4.46 -5.38
CA PHE A 77 33.16 5.48 -4.34
C PHE A 77 33.25 4.83 -2.95
N PRO A 78 33.76 5.55 -1.93
CA PRO A 78 33.76 5.04 -0.57
C PRO A 78 32.32 4.79 -0.07
N LEU A 79 32.00 3.55 0.30
CA LEU A 79 30.68 3.18 0.82
C LEU A 79 30.41 3.89 2.15
N GLY A 80 31.40 3.89 3.05
CA GLY A 80 31.23 4.36 4.43
C GLY A 80 30.28 3.44 5.21
N ASN A 81 29.73 3.95 6.32
CA ASN A 81 28.81 3.16 7.15
C ASN A 81 27.49 2.91 6.42
N CYS A 82 27.19 1.63 6.21
CA CYS A 82 25.98 1.14 5.56
C CYS A 82 25.38 0.01 6.40
N CYS A 83 24.07 -0.11 6.40
CA CYS A 83 23.36 -1.23 7.02
C CYS A 83 22.34 -1.82 6.05
N THR A 84 22.07 -3.11 6.22
CA THR A 84 20.94 -3.82 5.62
C THR A 84 19.78 -3.78 6.60
N PHE A 85 18.71 -3.10 6.23
CA PHE A 85 17.46 -3.05 6.98
C PHE A 85 16.53 -4.15 6.45
N LYS A 86 16.06 -5.02 7.33
CA LYS A 86 15.11 -6.09 7.01
C LYS A 86 13.74 -5.76 7.59
N PHE A 87 12.74 -5.72 6.74
CA PHE A 87 11.37 -5.42 7.12
C PHE A 87 10.44 -6.58 6.80
N SER A 88 9.41 -6.76 7.62
CA SER A 88 8.28 -7.63 7.29
C SER A 88 6.96 -6.89 7.39
N PHE A 89 5.93 -7.48 6.82
CA PHE A 89 4.56 -7.04 7.04
C PHE A 89 4.19 -7.07 8.53
N SER A 90 3.47 -6.04 8.98
CA SER A 90 3.00 -5.90 10.36
C SER A 90 1.51 -5.60 10.38
N TYR A 91 0.74 -6.57 10.88
CA TYR A 91 -0.70 -6.40 11.07
C TYR A 91 -1.02 -5.27 12.05
N ASP A 92 -0.23 -5.13 13.13
CA ASP A 92 -0.40 -4.05 14.10
C ASP A 92 -0.18 -2.67 13.47
N ALA A 93 0.81 -2.55 12.58
CA ALA A 93 1.06 -1.31 11.85
C ALA A 93 -0.10 -0.97 10.92
N LEU A 94 -0.64 -1.97 10.20
CA LEU A 94 -1.82 -1.78 9.35
C LEU A 94 -3.05 -1.35 10.17
N VAL A 95 -3.33 -2.03 11.27
CA VAL A 95 -4.47 -1.70 12.14
C VAL A 95 -4.32 -0.30 12.74
N ALA A 96 -3.11 0.08 13.18
CA ALA A 96 -2.84 1.43 13.67
C ALA A 96 -3.09 2.49 12.59
N GLN A 97 -2.76 2.21 11.32
CA GLN A 97 -3.07 3.10 10.21
C GLN A 97 -4.57 3.20 9.93
N ILE A 98 -5.28 2.08 9.93
CA ILE A 98 -6.74 2.06 9.72
C ILE A 98 -7.43 2.86 10.83
N ARG A 99 -7.02 2.70 12.10
CA ARG A 99 -7.56 3.46 13.24
C ARG A 99 -7.33 4.97 13.13
N LYS A 100 -6.25 5.39 12.45
CA LYS A 100 -5.97 6.81 12.20
C LYS A 100 -6.79 7.40 11.06
N ARG A 101 -7.42 6.57 10.21
CA ARG A 101 -8.29 7.08 9.16
C ARG A 101 -9.53 7.69 9.79
N PRO A 102 -9.97 8.88 9.33
CA PRO A 102 -11.22 9.44 9.81
C PRO A 102 -12.36 8.46 9.51
N GLN A 103 -13.16 8.16 10.52
CA GLN A 103 -14.27 7.22 10.43
C GLN A 103 -15.45 7.78 9.61
N ASN A 104 -15.38 9.05 9.21
CA ASN A 104 -16.40 9.68 8.38
C ASN A 104 -15.99 9.66 6.90
N PRO A 105 -16.63 8.84 6.05
CA PRO A 105 -16.32 8.75 4.62
C PRO A 105 -16.61 10.04 3.83
N PHE A 106 -17.25 11.04 4.43
CA PHE A 106 -17.47 12.35 3.79
C PHE A 106 -16.26 13.28 3.82
N GLU A 107 -15.22 12.99 4.60
CA GLU A 107 -14.02 13.84 4.69
C GLU A 107 -13.03 13.59 3.54
N PHE A 108 -13.20 12.51 2.77
CA PHE A 108 -12.26 12.08 1.72
C PHE A 108 -12.50 12.70 0.33
N ARG A 109 -13.60 13.43 0.11
CA ARG A 109 -13.73 14.18 -1.15
C ARG A 109 -12.76 15.36 -1.13
N ARG A 110 -11.72 15.30 -1.98
CA ARG A 110 -10.92 16.47 -2.35
C ARG A 110 -11.87 17.63 -2.63
N PRO A 111 -11.58 18.86 -2.17
CA PRO A 111 -12.30 20.02 -2.67
C PRO A 111 -12.14 20.01 -4.19
N LEU A 112 -13.25 19.90 -4.93
CA LEU A 112 -13.24 20.32 -6.32
C LEU A 112 -12.86 21.81 -6.28
N SER A 113 -11.90 22.19 -7.10
CA SER A 113 -11.32 23.54 -7.25
C SER A 113 -12.33 24.66 -7.54
N ASP A 114 -13.60 24.30 -7.64
CA ASP A 114 -14.67 25.03 -8.29
C ASP A 114 -15.96 24.85 -7.46
N GLY A 115 -15.87 25.04 -6.14
CA GLY A 115 -16.92 25.65 -5.29
C GLY A 115 -18.36 25.11 -5.37
N GLY A 116 -18.60 23.90 -5.86
CA GLY A 116 -19.94 23.34 -6.05
C GLY A 116 -20.20 22.10 -5.19
N THR A 117 -21.09 22.21 -4.21
CA THR A 117 -21.73 21.05 -3.57
C THR A 117 -23.08 20.78 -4.25
N LEU A 118 -23.16 19.67 -4.98
CA LEU A 118 -24.43 19.02 -5.31
C LEU A 118 -24.20 17.51 -5.11
N ILE A 119 -24.44 17.06 -3.88
CA ILE A 119 -24.80 15.65 -3.67
C ILE A 119 -26.16 15.48 -4.36
N ASP A 120 -26.15 14.88 -5.54
CA ASP A 120 -27.36 14.61 -6.30
C ASP A 120 -28.27 13.68 -5.48
N GLU A 121 -29.52 14.12 -5.25
CA GLU A 121 -30.59 13.35 -4.60
C GLU A 121 -30.75 11.96 -5.22
N THR A 122 -30.43 11.83 -6.52
CA THR A 122 -30.39 10.55 -7.22
C THR A 122 -29.38 9.57 -6.63
N VAL A 123 -28.18 10.04 -6.25
CA VAL A 123 -27.13 9.19 -5.66
C VAL A 123 -27.52 8.73 -4.26
N MET A 124 -28.12 9.61 -3.46
CA MET A 124 -28.60 9.27 -2.11
C MET A 124 -29.84 8.35 -2.17
N SER A 125 -30.71 8.53 -3.17
CA SER A 125 -31.86 7.66 -3.45
C SER A 125 -31.42 6.26 -3.89
N LEU A 126 -30.45 6.16 -4.81
CA LEU A 126 -29.88 4.88 -5.25
C LEU A 126 -29.21 4.14 -4.08
N TRP A 127 -28.47 4.86 -3.23
CA TRP A 127 -27.89 4.28 -2.01
C TRP A 127 -28.95 3.73 -1.05
N SER A 128 -30.03 4.49 -0.82
CA SER A 128 -31.19 4.09 -0.01
C SER A 128 -31.87 2.84 -0.58
N LEU A 129 -32.00 2.73 -1.91
CA LEU A 129 -32.61 1.60 -2.58
C LEU A 129 -31.76 0.32 -2.46
N VAL A 130 -30.45 0.44 -2.67
CA VAL A 130 -29.49 -0.68 -2.56
C VAL A 130 -29.45 -1.22 -1.13
N THR A 131 -29.33 -0.34 -0.14
CA THR A 131 -29.27 -0.73 1.27
C THR A 131 -30.56 -1.35 1.79
N LYS A 132 -31.73 -0.91 1.30
CA LYS A 132 -33.03 -1.45 1.75
C LYS A 132 -33.40 -2.76 1.07
N ASN A 133 -33.10 -2.92 -0.23
CA ASN A 133 -33.66 -4.02 -1.01
C ASN A 133 -32.66 -5.13 -1.33
N LEU A 134 -31.39 -4.79 -1.54
CA LEU A 134 -30.37 -5.76 -1.97
C LEU A 134 -29.62 -6.35 -0.77
N TRP A 135 -29.38 -5.52 0.26
CA TRP A 135 -28.59 -5.91 1.42
C TRP A 135 -29.18 -7.05 2.26
N PRO A 136 -30.49 -7.09 2.53
CA PRO A 136 -31.08 -8.20 3.29
C PRO A 136 -30.93 -9.55 2.57
N LYS A 137 -30.93 -9.56 1.23
CA LYS A 137 -30.79 -10.77 0.41
C LYS A 137 -29.36 -11.30 0.43
N ILE A 138 -28.36 -10.42 0.25
CA ILE A 138 -26.94 -10.78 0.32
C ILE A 138 -26.58 -11.31 1.72
N ARG A 139 -27.12 -10.69 2.78
CA ARG A 139 -26.92 -11.14 4.16
C ARG A 139 -27.47 -12.55 4.40
N ALA A 140 -28.63 -12.86 3.81
CA ALA A 140 -29.28 -14.16 3.97
C ALA A 140 -28.50 -15.29 3.28
N GLU A 141 -27.86 -15.02 2.15
CA GLU A 141 -27.09 -16.04 1.40
C GLU A 141 -25.68 -16.27 1.96
N LEU A 142 -25.00 -15.22 2.43
CA LEU A 142 -23.61 -15.32 2.87
C LEU A 142 -23.44 -15.55 4.37
N GLY A 143 -24.47 -15.33 5.18
CA GLY A 143 -24.42 -15.54 6.64
C GLY A 143 -23.44 -14.64 7.41
N VAL A 144 -22.83 -13.64 6.74
CA VAL A 144 -21.83 -12.74 7.34
C VAL A 144 -22.47 -11.41 7.72
N ILE A 145 -22.25 -10.95 8.96
CA ILE A 145 -22.59 -9.59 9.39
C ILE A 145 -21.46 -8.65 8.97
N VAL A 146 -21.58 -8.07 7.79
CA VAL A 146 -20.70 -6.97 7.35
C VAL A 146 -21.45 -5.64 7.57
N PRO A 147 -20.85 -4.59 8.16
CA PRO A 147 -21.50 -3.29 8.21
C PRO A 147 -21.62 -2.72 6.80
N SER A 148 -22.75 -2.10 6.44
CA SER A 148 -23.05 -1.63 5.08
C SER A 148 -21.99 -0.69 4.47
N PHE A 149 -21.19 -0.04 5.31
CA PHE A 149 -20.08 0.81 4.91
C PHE A 149 -18.87 0.07 4.31
N TRP A 150 -18.72 -1.24 4.52
CA TRP A 150 -17.58 -2.03 4.01
C TRP A 150 -17.82 -2.64 2.61
N ILE A 151 -19.04 -2.56 2.09
CA ILE A 151 -19.41 -3.14 0.78
C ILE A 151 -18.79 -2.34 -0.38
N ILE A 152 -18.63 -1.02 -0.19
CA ILE A 152 -18.11 -0.12 -1.23
C ILE A 152 -16.68 -0.53 -1.62
N ASP A 153 -15.89 -1.00 -0.65
CA ASP A 153 -14.55 -1.53 -0.90
C ASP A 153 -14.57 -2.85 -1.68
N PHE A 154 -15.57 -3.72 -1.45
CA PHE A 154 -15.69 -5.02 -2.13
C PHE A 154 -16.14 -4.88 -3.59
N ILE A 155 -17.06 -3.96 -3.88
CA ILE A 155 -17.49 -3.67 -5.26
C ILE A 155 -16.43 -2.84 -6.00
N GLY A 156 -15.71 -1.96 -5.31
CA GLY A 156 -14.62 -1.17 -5.88
C GLY A 156 -13.41 -2.00 -6.33
N VAL A 157 -13.08 -3.08 -5.62
CA VAL A 157 -11.98 -4.00 -6.00
C VAL A 157 -12.32 -4.78 -7.28
N SER A 158 -13.58 -5.11 -7.50
CA SER A 158 -14.03 -5.88 -8.68
C SER A 158 -13.96 -5.08 -9.99
N SER A 159 -13.92 -3.74 -9.92
CA SER A 159 -13.84 -2.86 -11.10
C SER A 159 -12.40 -2.50 -11.50
N LEU A 160 -11.42 -2.71 -10.60
CA LEU A 160 -10.02 -2.31 -10.82
C LEU A 160 -9.10 -3.47 -11.25
N SER A 161 -9.54 -4.72 -11.15
CA SER A 161 -8.89 -5.86 -11.81
C SER A 161 -9.84 -6.40 -12.87
N GLY A 162 -9.51 -6.23 -14.15
CA GLY A 162 -10.30 -6.72 -15.29
C GLY A 162 -10.41 -8.24 -15.38
N PHE A 163 -10.92 -8.90 -14.34
CA PHE A 163 -11.31 -10.28 -14.35
C PHE A 163 -12.68 -10.39 -15.04
N SER A 164 -12.64 -10.74 -16.32
CA SER A 164 -13.78 -11.33 -17.01
C SER A 164 -14.13 -12.63 -16.29
N LEU A 165 -15.24 -12.65 -15.56
CA LEU A 165 -15.85 -13.89 -15.10
C LEU A 165 -16.54 -14.57 -16.29
N PRO A 166 -16.34 -15.88 -16.51
CA PRO A 166 -17.05 -16.60 -17.57
C PRO A 166 -18.53 -16.69 -17.22
N LEU A 167 -19.35 -16.27 -18.18
CA LEU A 167 -20.80 -16.43 -18.22
C LEU A 167 -21.16 -17.92 -18.18
N ILE A 168 -21.68 -18.40 -17.05
CA ILE A 168 -22.32 -19.73 -16.95
C ILE A 168 -23.69 -19.56 -16.30
N LEU A 169 -24.74 -19.77 -17.12
CA LEU A 169 -26.09 -20.34 -16.87
C LEU A 169 -27.04 -19.77 -17.94
N LEU A 170 -27.15 -20.42 -19.10
CA LEU A 170 -28.10 -21.50 -19.44
C LEU A 170 -29.57 -21.11 -19.24
N SER A 171 -30.27 -21.01 -20.38
CA SER A 171 -31.72 -20.85 -20.51
C SER A 171 -32.51 -21.99 -19.85
N PRO A 172 -33.79 -21.75 -19.48
CA PRO A 172 -34.67 -22.77 -18.95
C PRO A 172 -35.37 -23.57 -20.06
N ASP A 173 -35.45 -24.89 -19.86
CA ASP A 173 -36.62 -25.73 -20.18
C ASP A 173 -37.10 -26.35 -18.85
#